data_AF-A0A0K3ATW3-F1
#
_entry.id   AF-A0A0K3ATW3-F1
#
_cell.length_a   1.000
_cell.length_b   1.000
_cell.length_c   1.000
_cell.angle_alpha   90.00
_cell.angle_beta   90.00
_cell.angle_gamma   90.00
#
_symmetry.space_group_name_H-M   'P 1'
#
loop_
_entity.id
_entity.type
_entity.pdbx_description
1 polymer ?
#
loop_
_entity_poly.entity_id
_entity_poly.type
_entity_poly.pdbx_seq_one_letter_code
_entity_poly.pdbx_strand_id
1 'polypeptide(L)'
;MGNMNFFAQKPILYHSMEYIGRHVTPTELKERPYRKLSGNVEVWKTPGHTQHDLSVLVHNVAGYGTMAIVGDLIPSEHLLSEKRDVMIEEGVWDNAIKRQNANLIVCMADWIVPGHGQPFRVLPNYRQKAGCTRLLAQRHLLNQAV
;
A
#
# COMPACT_ATOMS: atom_id res chain seq x y z
N MET A 1 -16.73 3.28 -0.66
CA MET A 1 -16.80 2.43 -1.88
C MET A 1 -18.12 2.68 -2.59
N GLY A 2 -18.13 3.41 -3.72
CA GLY A 2 -19.38 3.90 -4.34
C GLY A 2 -20.01 3.01 -5.43
N ASN A 3 -19.21 2.18 -6.11
CA ASN A 3 -19.61 1.50 -7.35
C ASN A 3 -19.46 -0.03 -7.33
N MET A 4 -19.47 -0.65 -6.14
CA MET A 4 -19.30 -2.11 -6.00
C MET A 4 -20.41 -2.91 -6.70
N ASN A 5 -21.60 -2.32 -6.85
CA ASN A 5 -22.76 -2.91 -7.52
C ASN A 5 -22.49 -3.29 -8.99
N PHE A 6 -21.52 -2.65 -9.67
CA PHE A 6 -21.14 -3.03 -11.05
C PHE A 6 -20.37 -4.36 -11.14
N PHE A 7 -19.90 -4.90 -10.01
CA PHE A 7 -19.06 -6.10 -9.97
C PHE A 7 -19.62 -7.18 -9.05
N ALA A 8 -20.95 -7.28 -8.93
CA ALA A 8 -21.64 -8.14 -7.96
C ALA A 8 -21.26 -9.64 -7.99
N GLN A 9 -20.71 -10.13 -9.10
CA GLN A 9 -20.28 -11.53 -9.28
C GLN A 9 -18.77 -11.72 -9.09
N LYS A 10 -18.01 -10.68 -8.77
CA LYS A 10 -16.57 -10.76 -8.52
C LYS A 10 -16.29 -10.94 -7.03
N PRO A 11 -15.25 -11.71 -6.66
CA PRO A 11 -14.77 -11.73 -5.29
C PRO A 11 -14.38 -10.32 -4.83
N ILE A 12 -14.84 -9.93 -3.65
CA ILE A 12 -14.49 -8.66 -3.02
C ILE A 12 -13.69 -8.96 -1.76
N LEU A 13 -12.42 -8.55 -1.76
CA LEU A 13 -11.60 -8.58 -0.56
C LEU A 13 -11.82 -7.29 0.23
N TYR A 14 -12.33 -7.42 1.44
CA TYR A 14 -12.49 -6.30 2.38
C TYR A 14 -11.85 -6.68 3.71
N HIS A 15 -10.85 -5.90 4.12
CA HIS A 15 -10.03 -6.20 5.30
C HIS A 15 -9.46 -7.63 5.27
N SER A 16 -9.91 -8.50 6.17
CA SER A 16 -9.46 -9.89 6.27
C SER A 16 -10.47 -10.90 5.71
N MET A 17 -11.55 -10.42 5.08
CA MET A 17 -12.67 -11.25 4.62
C MET A 17 -12.83 -11.13 3.10
N GLU A 18 -13.13 -12.25 2.45
CA GLU A 18 -13.46 -12.31 1.03
C GLU A 18 -14.95 -12.62 0.86
N TYR A 19 -15.61 -11.82 0.02
CA TYR A 19 -17.05 -11.89 -0.23
C TYR A 19 -17.29 -12.34 -1.67
N ILE A 20 -18.10 -13.38 -1.86
CA ILE A 20 -18.57 -13.85 -3.16
C ILE A 20 -20.10 -13.96 -3.10
N GLY A 21 -20.80 -12.97 -3.65
CA GLY A 21 -22.25 -12.82 -3.45
C GLY A 21 -22.60 -12.66 -1.97
N ARG A 22 -23.26 -13.66 -1.38
CA ARG A 22 -23.62 -13.69 0.06
C ARG A 22 -22.67 -14.52 0.91
N HIS A 23 -21.72 -15.23 0.30
CA HIS A 23 -20.78 -16.07 1.02
C HIS A 23 -19.60 -15.23 1.48
N VAL A 24 -19.20 -15.40 2.74
CA VAL A 24 -18.09 -14.67 3.35
C VAL A 24 -17.11 -15.68 3.93
N THR A 25 -15.85 -15.58 3.52
CA THR A 25 -14.80 -16.48 3.97
C THR A 25 -13.64 -15.68 4.57
N PRO A 26 -13.14 -16.05 5.77
CA PRO A 26 -11.91 -15.46 6.29
C PRO A 26 -10.72 -15.80 5.39
N THR A 27 -9.80 -14.86 5.23
CA THR A 27 -8.58 -15.04 4.44
C THR A 27 -7.35 -15.18 5.34
N GLU A 28 -6.20 -15.47 4.75
CA GLU A 28 -4.91 -15.53 5.42
C GLU A 28 -4.55 -14.20 6.10
N LEU A 29 -5.15 -13.08 5.68
CA LEU A 29 -4.96 -11.77 6.28
C LEU A 29 -5.49 -11.67 7.72
N LYS A 30 -6.26 -12.64 8.23
CA LYS A 30 -6.56 -12.71 9.67
C LYS A 30 -5.27 -12.88 10.48
N GLU A 31 -4.47 -13.86 10.10
CA GLU A 31 -3.30 -14.30 10.86
C GLU A 31 -1.98 -13.71 10.34
N ARG A 32 -1.95 -13.28 9.07
CA ARG A 32 -0.75 -12.80 8.39
C ARG A 32 -0.86 -11.32 8.03
N PRO A 33 0.27 -10.60 7.95
CA PRO A 33 0.26 -9.20 7.53
C PRO A 33 0.00 -9.03 6.02
N TYR A 34 0.18 -10.09 5.21
CA TYR A 34 -0.04 -10.05 3.77
C TYR A 34 -0.57 -11.38 3.21
N ARG A 35 -1.11 -11.31 1.99
CA ARG A 35 -1.61 -12.44 1.17
C ARG A 35 -1.09 -12.28 -0.26
N LYS A 36 -0.53 -13.35 -0.84
CA LYS A 36 -0.19 -13.39 -2.27
C LYS A 36 -1.45 -13.70 -3.09
N LEU A 37 -1.75 -12.86 -4.07
CA LEU A 37 -2.85 -13.09 -5.02
C LEU A 37 -2.35 -13.76 -6.30
N SER A 38 -1.10 -13.50 -6.69
CA SER A 38 -0.44 -14.13 -7.84
C SER A 38 1.07 -14.22 -7.58
N GLY A 39 1.84 -14.66 -8.58
CA GLY A 39 3.31 -14.67 -8.51
C GLY A 39 3.95 -13.29 -8.34
N ASN A 40 3.25 -12.21 -8.70
CA ASN A 40 3.77 -10.85 -8.66
C ASN A 40 2.84 -9.84 -7.97
N VAL A 41 1.71 -10.28 -7.42
CA VAL A 41 0.73 -9.40 -6.74
C VAL A 41 0.51 -9.85 -5.31
N GLU A 42 0.65 -8.91 -4.38
CA GLU A 42 0.42 -9.11 -2.96
C GLU A 42 -0.53 -8.05 -2.41
N VAL A 43 -1.29 -8.42 -1.38
CA VAL A 43 -2.12 -7.49 -0.59
C VAL A 43 -1.60 -7.48 0.82
N TRP A 44 -1.39 -6.28 1.36
CA TRP A 44 -0.84 -6.04 2.68
C TRP A 44 -1.87 -5.33 3.55
N LYS A 45 -2.00 -5.74 4.82
CA LYS A 45 -2.72 -4.96 5.83
C LYS A 45 -1.92 -3.70 6.10
N THR A 46 -2.53 -2.55 5.86
CA THR A 46 -1.91 -1.25 6.10
C THR A 46 -2.88 -0.34 6.82
N PRO A 47 -3.34 -0.71 8.03
CA PRO A 47 -4.24 0.14 8.81
C PRO A 47 -3.64 1.54 8.98
N GLY A 48 -4.49 2.55 9.08
CA GLY A 48 -4.03 3.92 9.23
C GLY A 48 -5.16 4.93 9.06
N HIS A 49 -5.56 5.20 7.82
CA HIS A 49 -6.71 6.08 7.57
C HIS A 49 -7.98 5.43 8.11
N THR A 50 -8.15 4.13 7.86
CA THR A 50 -9.07 3.27 8.59
C THR A 50 -8.34 2.06 9.19
N GLN A 51 -8.94 1.39 10.18
CA GLN A 51 -8.43 0.12 10.71
C GLN A 51 -8.46 -1.03 9.68
N HIS A 52 -9.20 -0.86 8.59
CA HIS A 52 -9.47 -1.90 7.60
C HIS A 52 -8.64 -1.77 6.33
N ASP A 53 -7.82 -0.71 6.22
CA ASP A 53 -7.07 -0.39 5.02
C ASP A 53 -6.13 -1.51 4.59
N LEU A 54 -6.08 -1.70 3.27
CA LEU A 54 -5.20 -2.62 2.58
C LEU A 54 -4.43 -1.86 1.51
N SER A 55 -3.21 -2.29 1.24
CA SER A 55 -2.41 -1.83 0.09
C SER A 55 -2.11 -3.00 -0.84
N VAL A 56 -2.14 -2.75 -2.14
CA VAL A 56 -1.79 -3.74 -3.17
C VAL A 56 -0.38 -3.43 -3.67
N LEU A 57 0.52 -4.42 -3.66
CA LEU A 57 1.82 -4.34 -4.31
C LEU A 57 1.83 -5.18 -5.57
N VAL A 58 2.30 -4.58 -6.66
CA VAL A 58 2.49 -5.23 -7.95
C VAL A 58 3.97 -5.14 -8.29
N HIS A 59 4.64 -6.28 -8.30
CA HIS A 59 6.08 -6.39 -8.57
C HIS A 59 6.37 -6.58 -10.06
N ASN A 60 7.60 -6.24 -10.44
CA ASN A 60 8.16 -6.45 -11.78
C ASN A 60 7.31 -5.84 -12.89
N VAL A 61 6.70 -4.68 -12.64
CA VAL A 61 5.99 -3.91 -13.66
C VAL A 61 7.02 -3.32 -14.62
N ALA A 62 6.88 -3.65 -15.92
CA ALA A 62 7.81 -3.21 -16.95
C ALA A 62 7.95 -1.68 -16.95
N GLY A 63 9.18 -1.18 -16.77
CA GLY A 63 9.49 0.26 -16.71
C GLY A 63 9.20 0.94 -15.35
N TYR A 64 8.49 0.28 -14.43
CA TYR A 64 8.08 0.87 -13.14
C TYR A 64 8.64 0.14 -11.90
N GLY A 65 9.11 -1.11 -12.02
CA GLY A 65 9.60 -1.87 -10.87
C GLY A 65 8.43 -2.35 -9.99
N THR A 66 8.43 -1.99 -8.70
CA THR A 66 7.30 -2.29 -7.80
C THR A 66 6.36 -1.10 -7.69
N MET A 67 5.08 -1.28 -8.03
CA MET A 67 4.02 -0.28 -7.84
C MET A 67 3.17 -0.63 -6.62
N ALA A 68 2.86 0.34 -5.77
CA ALA A 68 1.95 0.17 -4.64
C ALA A 68 0.69 1.02 -4.83
N ILE A 69 -0.48 0.40 -4.75
CA ILE A 69 -1.79 1.07 -4.73
C ILE A 69 -2.27 1.08 -3.29
N VAL A 70 -2.36 2.27 -2.69
CA VAL A 70 -2.39 2.40 -1.22
C VAL A 70 -3.61 3.13 -0.68
N GLY A 71 -4.45 3.69 -1.56
CA GLY A 71 -5.59 4.51 -1.12
C GLY A 71 -5.15 5.62 -0.17
N ASP A 72 -5.89 5.84 0.90
CA ASP A 72 -5.68 6.95 1.83
C ASP A 72 -4.68 6.68 2.94
N LEU A 73 -4.00 5.52 2.91
CA LEU A 73 -2.76 5.36 3.66
C LEU A 73 -1.76 6.46 3.28
N ILE A 74 -1.66 6.74 1.97
CA ILE A 74 -0.94 7.88 1.41
C ILE A 74 -1.89 8.57 0.44
N PRO A 75 -2.66 9.58 0.88
CA PRO A 75 -3.69 10.19 0.06
C PRO A 75 -3.10 11.08 -1.04
N SER A 76 -1.89 11.63 -0.85
CA SER A 76 -1.13 12.29 -1.93
C SER A 76 0.37 12.35 -1.60
N GLU A 77 1.20 12.72 -2.58
CA GLU A 77 2.65 12.89 -2.39
C GLU A 77 3.01 13.92 -1.31
N HIS A 78 2.13 14.91 -1.07
CA HIS A 78 2.29 15.94 -0.02
C HIS A 78 2.50 15.33 1.38
N LEU A 79 1.96 14.13 1.64
CA LEU A 79 2.20 13.43 2.91
C LEU A 79 3.69 13.14 3.12
N LEU A 80 4.45 12.88 2.05
CA LEU A 80 5.87 12.51 2.12
C LEU A 80 6.80 13.70 1.86
N SER A 81 6.44 14.57 0.92
CA SER A 81 7.24 15.74 0.56
C SER A 81 7.17 16.83 1.64
N GLU A 82 5.95 17.18 2.07
CA GLU A 82 5.63 18.30 2.96
C GLU A 82 5.22 17.88 4.37
N LYS A 83 5.04 16.58 4.62
CA LYS A 83 4.44 16.03 5.85
C LYS A 83 3.01 16.53 6.08
N ARG A 84 2.28 16.80 5.00
CA ARG A 84 0.92 17.33 5.03
C ARG A 84 -0.07 16.26 4.58
N ASP A 85 -0.97 15.88 5.46
CA ASP A 85 -2.03 14.92 5.18
C ASP A 85 -3.29 15.64 4.72
N VAL A 86 -3.67 15.46 3.45
CA VAL A 86 -4.83 16.14 2.85
C VAL A 86 -6.16 15.63 3.38
N MET A 87 -6.19 14.44 4.01
CA MET A 87 -7.40 13.80 4.56
C MET A 87 -7.50 13.94 6.08
N ILE A 88 -6.66 14.76 6.72
CA ILE A 88 -6.62 14.84 8.19
C ILE A 88 -7.93 15.36 8.78
N GLU A 89 -8.60 16.27 8.09
CA GLU A 89 -9.88 16.86 8.52
C GLU A 89 -11.06 15.90 8.30
N GLU A 90 -10.93 14.94 7.38
CA GLU A 90 -11.97 13.93 7.10
C GLU A 90 -11.96 12.78 8.12
N GLY A 91 -10.97 12.75 9.01
CA GLY A 91 -10.80 11.74 10.05
C GLY A 91 -9.76 10.69 9.67
N VAL A 92 -8.83 10.45 10.59
CA VAL A 92 -7.82 9.39 10.50
C VAL A 92 -7.97 8.53 11.74
N TRP A 93 -8.10 7.22 11.55
CA TRP A 93 -8.27 6.27 12.65
C TRP A 93 -7.05 6.27 13.59
N ASP A 94 -5.84 6.13 13.06
CA ASP A 94 -4.61 6.22 13.84
C ASP A 94 -3.46 6.79 13.00
N ASN A 95 -3.02 8.01 13.36
CA ASN A 95 -1.95 8.72 12.67
C ASN A 95 -0.57 8.06 12.84
N ALA A 96 -0.28 7.45 13.99
CA ALA A 96 1.00 6.81 14.24
C ALA A 96 1.12 5.52 13.42
N ILE A 97 0.07 4.69 13.43
CA ILE A 97 0.01 3.46 12.62
C ILE A 97 0.00 3.81 11.12
N LYS A 98 -0.76 4.84 10.70
CA LYS A 98 -0.75 5.33 9.31
C LYS A 98 0.67 5.68 8.86
N ARG A 99 1.40 6.47 9.65
CA ARG A 99 2.79 6.85 9.31
C ARG A 99 3.73 5.65 9.26
N GLN A 100 3.59 4.70 10.19
CA GLN A 100 4.40 3.48 10.20
C GLN A 100 4.18 2.64 8.94
N ASN A 101 2.92 2.41 8.56
CA ASN A 101 2.58 1.65 7.36
C ASN A 101 2.92 2.40 6.07
N ALA A 102 2.76 3.73 6.03
CA ALA A 102 3.22 4.54 4.92
C ALA A 102 4.74 4.41 4.71
N ASN A 103 5.53 4.48 5.80
CA ASN A 103 6.99 4.28 5.73
C ASN A 103 7.35 2.87 5.24
N LEU A 104 6.66 1.83 5.72
CA LEU A 104 6.84 0.46 5.25
C LEU A 104 6.64 0.37 3.73
N ILE A 105 5.53 0.90 3.21
CA ILE A 105 5.22 0.89 1.77
C ILE A 105 6.24 1.71 0.97
N VAL A 106 6.64 2.89 1.44
CA VAL A 106 7.70 3.70 0.84
C VAL A 106 9.00 2.91 0.71
N CYS A 107 9.32 2.05 1.67
CA CYS A 107 10.51 1.22 1.58
C CYS A 107 10.36 0.07 0.56
N MET A 108 9.15 -0.44 0.35
CA MET A 108 8.89 -1.61 -0.51
C MET A 108 8.58 -1.26 -1.98
N ALA A 109 8.11 -0.04 -2.26
CA ALA A 109 7.63 0.35 -3.58
C ALA A 109 8.61 1.29 -4.30
N ASP A 110 8.61 1.28 -5.63
CA ASP A 110 9.28 2.25 -6.49
C ASP A 110 8.34 3.36 -6.96
N TRP A 111 7.05 3.05 -7.04
CA TRP A 111 5.97 3.98 -7.39
C TRP A 111 4.78 3.79 -6.44
N ILE A 112 4.08 4.87 -6.15
CA ILE A 112 2.88 4.89 -5.31
C ILE A 112 1.72 5.46 -6.11
N VAL A 113 0.59 4.76 -6.10
CA VAL A 113 -0.72 5.24 -6.57
C VAL A 113 -1.53 5.63 -5.33
N PRO A 114 -1.64 6.94 -5.04
CA PRO A 114 -2.31 7.43 -3.84
C PRO A 114 -3.84 7.45 -3.99
N GLY A 115 -4.57 7.71 -2.90
CA GLY A 115 -6.04 7.84 -2.93
C GLY A 115 -6.57 9.09 -3.64
N HIS A 116 -5.90 10.24 -3.46
CA HIS A 116 -6.31 11.56 -3.96
C HIS A 116 -5.15 12.31 -4.63
N GLY A 117 -4.56 11.72 -5.67
CA GLY A 117 -3.49 12.36 -6.42
C GLY A 117 -3.00 11.55 -7.61
N GLN A 118 -2.06 12.12 -8.36
CA GLN A 118 -1.39 11.41 -9.43
C GLN A 118 -0.40 10.37 -8.87
N PRO A 119 -0.20 9.23 -9.55
CA PRO A 119 0.89 8.33 -9.22
C PRO A 119 2.24 9.04 -9.24
N PHE A 120 3.11 8.73 -8.29
CA PHE A 120 4.42 9.37 -8.16
C PHE A 120 5.53 8.36 -7.84
N ARG A 121 6.76 8.73 -8.18
CA ARG A 121 7.94 7.90 -7.96
C ARG A 121 8.47 8.09 -6.54
N VAL A 122 8.85 7.00 -5.88
CA VAL A 122 9.47 7.05 -4.56
C VAL A 122 10.92 7.54 -4.68
N LEU A 123 11.15 8.78 -4.25
CA LEU A 123 12.46 9.42 -4.31
C LEU A 123 13.40 8.95 -3.17
N PRO A 124 14.73 9.03 -3.36
CA PRO A 124 15.70 8.61 -2.34
C PRO A 124 15.53 9.29 -0.98
N ASN A 125 15.20 10.58 -0.95
CA ASN A 125 14.94 11.33 0.27
C ASN A 125 13.68 10.82 1.01
N TYR A 126 12.66 10.34 0.30
CA TYR A 126 11.49 9.72 0.93
C TYR A 126 11.89 8.44 1.65
N ARG A 127 12.73 7.61 1.02
CA ARG A 127 13.27 6.38 1.64
C ARG A 127 14.14 6.68 2.85
N GLN A 128 14.94 7.74 2.79
CA GLN A 128 15.75 8.17 3.93
C GLN A 128 14.87 8.60 5.11
N LYS A 129 13.86 9.45 4.86
CA LYS A 129 12.89 9.90 5.88
C LYS A 129 12.09 8.73 6.47
N ALA A 130 11.76 7.72 5.64
CA ALA A 130 11.07 6.51 6.06
C ALA A 130 11.98 5.49 6.79
N GLY A 131 13.30 5.73 6.85
CA GLY A 131 14.23 4.85 7.55
C GLY A 131 14.48 3.52 6.85
N CYS A 132 14.51 3.48 5.52
CA CYS A 132 14.66 2.25 4.71
C CYS A 132 16.07 1.61 4.74
N THR A 133 16.76 1.67 5.88
CA THR A 133 18.17 1.32 6.08
C THR A 133 18.54 -0.09 5.61
N ARG A 134 17.65 -1.07 5.79
CA ARG A 134 17.90 -2.48 5.41
C ARG A 134 17.72 -2.77 3.91
N LEU A 135 16.80 -2.08 3.24
CA LEU A 135 16.44 -2.32 1.84
C LEU A 135 17.36 -1.56 0.86
N LEU A 136 17.86 -0.38 1.27
CA LEU A 136 18.88 0.35 0.52
C LEU A 136 20.20 -0.42 0.44
N ALA A 137 20.61 -1.10 1.52
CA ALA A 137 21.80 -1.94 1.55
C ALA A 137 21.70 -3.16 0.62
N GLN A 138 20.55 -3.84 0.59
CA GLN A 138 20.33 -5.01 -0.29
C GLN A 138 20.26 -4.64 -1.78
N ARG A 139 19.63 -3.50 -2.13
CA ARG A 139 19.61 -3.02 -3.53
C ARG A 139 20.99 -2.60 -4.02
N HIS A 140 21.84 -2.04 -3.15
CA HIS A 140 23.19 -1.67 -3.54
C HIS A 140 24.04 -2.91 -3.88
N LEU A 141 23.90 -3.99 -3.10
CA LEU A 141 24.58 -5.27 -3.35
C LEU A 141 24.10 -5.94 -4.65
N LEU A 142 22.80 -5.91 -4.95
CA LEU A 142 22.25 -6.46 -6.20
C LEU A 142 22.72 -5.68 -7.44
N ASN A 143 22.85 -4.35 -7.35
CA ASN A 143 23.32 -3.52 -8.46
C ASN A 143 24.86 -3.56 -8.67
N GLN A 144 25.63 -4.08 -7.70
CA GLN A 144 27.08 -4.30 -7.82
C GLN A 144 27.44 -5.72 -8.31
N ALA A 145 26.46 -6.61 -8.42
CA ALA A 145 26.63 -7.99 -8.86
C ALA A 145 26.35 -8.18 -10.38
N VAL A 146 26.28 -7.08 -11.13
CA VAL A 146 26.10 -7.04 -12.60
C VAL A 146 27.30 -6.33 -13.23
#